data_AF-A0A2Z7AVB1-F1
#
_entry.id   AF-A0A2Z7AVB1-F1
#
_cell.length_a   1.000
_cell.length_b   1.000
_cell.length_c   1.000
_cell.angle_alpha   90.00
_cell.angle_beta   90.00
_cell.angle_gamma   90.00
#
_symmetry.space_group_name_H-M   'P 1'
#
loop_
_entity.id
_entity.type
_entity.pdbx_description
1 polymer ?
#
loop_
_entity_poly.entity_id
_entity_poly.type
_entity_poly.pdbx_seq_one_letter_code
_entity_poly.pdbx_strand_id
1 'polypeptide(L)'
;MRWSPFLGIPILLAVISFIAFKLFLNSSTNLTPLRLFSLEELANHNGTDPGLPILLGILGSVFDVTKGKTHYGAGGGYNHFAGRDASRAFVSGNFTGEGLTDTLHGLSSAEVKSIVEWRDFYFRTYTFVGKLVGRYYDGEGNPTKYLKGVEAKAARGAQLLEKQKKEEAKVASCNSKWSQEEGSQVWCDDGYPRLVQRPEEIALTGKMSKRCACFKEDELGQAGLEVYDRCDYFAKNCQL
;
A
#
# COMPACT_ATOMS: atom_id res chain seq x y z
N MET A 1 31.75 34.63 58.41
CA MET A 1 32.17 34.24 57.05
C MET A 1 31.03 33.45 56.41
N ARG A 2 30.27 34.05 55.48
CA ARG A 2 29.15 33.39 54.79
C ARG A 2 29.69 32.70 53.54
N TRP A 3 29.54 31.38 53.46
CA TRP A 3 29.83 30.60 52.25
C TRP A 3 28.69 30.82 51.25
N SER A 4 29.03 31.22 50.01
CA SER A 4 28.05 31.43 48.93
C SER A 4 27.54 30.08 48.40
N PRO A 5 26.21 29.87 48.30
CA PRO A 5 25.62 28.58 47.95
C PRO A 5 25.68 28.25 46.45
N PHE A 6 26.31 29.09 45.63
CA PHE A 6 26.21 29.04 44.16
C PHE A 6 27.33 28.25 43.45
N LEU A 7 28.32 27.72 44.18
CA LEU A 7 29.42 26.96 43.57
C LEU A 7 29.06 25.50 43.20
N GLY A 8 27.94 24.96 43.69
CA GLY A 8 27.54 23.56 43.41
C GLY A 8 26.74 23.36 42.13
N ILE A 9 26.07 24.41 41.63
CA ILE A 9 25.14 24.34 40.50
C ILE A 9 25.84 24.03 39.15
N PRO A 10 26.97 24.69 38.78
CA PRO A 10 27.59 24.40 37.49
C PRO A 10 28.22 23.00 37.44
N ILE A 11 28.71 22.50 38.59
CA ILE A 11 29.26 21.15 38.72
C ILE A 11 28.14 20.12 38.57
N LEU A 12 26.98 20.34 39.21
CA LEU A 12 25.83 19.44 39.10
C LEU A 12 25.30 19.36 37.66
N LEU A 13 25.22 20.49 36.95
CA LEU A 13 24.79 20.52 35.55
C LEU A 13 25.79 19.81 34.62
N ALA A 14 27.10 19.99 34.85
CA ALA A 14 28.13 19.28 34.08
C ALA A 14 28.08 17.76 34.34
N VAL A 15 27.84 17.33 35.57
CA VAL A 15 27.68 15.91 35.92
C VAL A 15 26.40 15.34 35.31
N ILE A 16 25.27 16.05 35.37
CA ILE A 16 24.02 15.63 34.73
C ILE A 16 24.18 15.55 33.20
N SER A 17 24.86 16.51 32.57
CA SER A 17 25.15 16.49 31.14
C SER A 17 26.08 15.33 30.76
N PHE A 18 27.12 15.06 31.57
CA PHE A 18 28.02 13.93 31.35
C PHE A 18 27.33 12.57 31.56
N ILE A 19 26.44 12.45 32.56
CA ILE A 19 25.61 11.27 32.79
C ILE A 19 24.60 11.10 31.65
N ALA A 20 23.93 12.16 31.22
CA ALA A 20 23.01 12.12 30.08
C ALA A 20 23.74 11.76 28.78
N PHE A 21 24.95 12.28 28.56
CA PHE A 21 25.80 11.95 27.42
C PHE A 21 26.32 10.51 27.49
N LYS A 22 26.69 10.01 28.68
CA LYS A 22 27.01 8.59 28.91
C LYS A 22 25.80 7.70 28.67
N LEU A 23 24.61 8.07 29.14
CA LEU A 23 23.37 7.33 28.91
C LEU A 23 22.95 7.36 27.43
N PHE A 24 23.22 8.47 26.73
CA PHE A 24 22.99 8.62 25.29
C PHE A 24 23.98 7.80 24.47
N LEU A 25 25.27 7.81 24.81
CA LEU A 25 26.30 6.96 24.18
C LEU A 25 26.13 5.47 24.51
N ASN A 26 25.65 5.16 25.72
CA ASN A 26 25.37 3.79 26.17
C ASN A 26 23.98 3.32 25.72
N SER A 27 23.19 4.17 25.06
CA SER A 27 22.09 3.77 24.18
C SER A 27 22.67 3.23 22.88
N SER A 28 23.56 2.24 23.01
CA SER A 28 23.71 1.25 21.96
C SER A 28 22.36 0.59 21.88
N THR A 29 21.60 0.91 20.83
CA THR A 29 20.45 0.11 20.44
C THR A 29 20.96 -1.33 20.44
N ASN A 30 20.39 -2.18 21.28
CA ASN A 30 20.53 -3.62 21.12
C ASN A 30 19.83 -3.95 19.79
N LEU A 31 20.51 -3.69 18.68
CA LEU A 31 20.14 -4.15 17.35
C LEU A 31 20.36 -5.64 17.40
N THR A 32 19.35 -6.36 17.89
CA THR A 32 19.25 -7.80 17.70
C THR A 32 19.56 -8.05 16.22
N PRO A 33 20.55 -8.90 15.90
CA PRO A 33 20.88 -9.18 14.52
C PRO A 33 19.61 -9.53 13.76
N LEU A 34 19.37 -8.84 12.66
CA LEU A 34 18.18 -9.04 11.86
C LEU A 34 18.15 -10.49 11.39
N ARG A 35 17.13 -11.26 11.78
CA ARG A 35 17.01 -12.67 11.39
C ARG A 35 16.77 -12.77 9.89
N LEU A 36 17.53 -13.64 9.24
CA LEU A 36 17.36 -13.99 7.85
C LEU A 36 16.77 -15.40 7.77
N PHE A 37 15.73 -15.55 6.96
CA PHE A 37 15.03 -16.81 6.74
C PHE A 37 15.36 -17.36 5.36
N SER A 38 15.51 -18.67 5.25
CA SER A 38 15.43 -19.37 3.97
C SER A 38 13.97 -19.68 3.61
N LEU A 39 13.71 -20.04 2.35
CA LEU A 39 12.38 -20.49 1.91
C LEU A 39 11.92 -21.74 2.67
N GLU A 40 12.84 -22.70 2.87
CA GLU A 40 12.58 -23.95 3.57
C GLU A 40 12.29 -23.72 5.06
N GLU A 41 13.04 -22.82 5.69
CA GLU A 41 12.83 -22.44 7.08
C GLU A 41 11.45 -21.77 7.26
N LEU A 42 11.13 -20.79 6.40
CA LEU A 42 9.84 -20.12 6.45
C LEU A 42 8.67 -21.11 6.23
N ALA A 43 8.83 -22.09 5.34
CA ALA A 43 7.80 -23.10 5.04
C ALA A 43 7.36 -23.94 6.24
N ASN A 44 8.24 -24.12 7.24
CA ASN A 44 7.90 -24.84 8.48
C ASN A 44 6.92 -24.06 9.36
N HIS A 45 6.83 -22.73 9.19
CA HIS A 45 5.97 -21.83 9.97
C HIS A 45 4.58 -21.63 9.35
N ASN A 46 4.00 -22.69 8.79
CA ASN A 46 2.72 -22.68 8.07
C ASN A 46 1.48 -22.86 8.97
N GLY A 47 1.68 -22.97 10.29
CA GLY A 47 0.61 -23.09 11.27
C GLY A 47 -0.02 -24.47 11.43
N THR A 48 0.60 -25.52 10.87
CA THR A 48 0.21 -26.91 11.13
C THR A 48 0.81 -27.46 12.44
N ASP A 49 2.02 -27.01 12.82
CA ASP A 49 2.64 -27.34 14.10
C ASP A 49 2.25 -26.30 15.18
N PRO A 50 1.54 -26.70 16.25
CA PRO A 50 1.16 -25.79 17.33
C PRO A 50 2.35 -25.30 18.17
N GLY A 51 3.52 -25.94 18.08
CA GLY A 51 4.74 -25.54 18.77
C GLY A 51 5.55 -24.45 18.04
N LEU A 52 5.19 -24.12 16.80
CA LEU A 52 5.86 -23.10 15.99
C LEU A 52 4.99 -21.84 15.82
N PRO A 53 5.59 -20.64 15.75
CA PRO A 53 4.85 -19.45 15.36
C PRO A 53 4.40 -19.56 13.89
N ILE A 54 3.30 -18.91 13.57
CA ILE A 54 2.80 -18.78 12.20
C ILE A 54 3.46 -17.55 11.59
N LEU A 55 4.26 -17.76 10.55
CA LEU A 55 4.99 -16.67 9.88
C LEU A 55 4.40 -16.40 8.50
N LEU A 56 4.48 -15.15 8.06
CA LEU A 56 4.01 -14.69 6.75
C LEU A 56 5.06 -13.78 6.11
N GLY A 57 5.37 -14.03 4.84
CA GLY A 57 6.24 -13.19 4.02
C GLY A 57 5.45 -12.26 3.10
N ILE A 58 5.89 -11.01 2.99
CA ILE A 58 5.42 -10.05 1.98
C ILE A 58 6.54 -9.10 1.59
N LEU A 59 6.85 -9.03 0.30
CA LEU A 59 8.01 -8.35 -0.28
C LEU A 59 9.32 -8.69 0.46
N GLY A 60 9.45 -9.96 0.86
CA GLY A 60 10.55 -10.51 1.64
C GLY A 60 10.60 -10.08 3.10
N SER A 61 9.69 -9.22 3.59
CA SER A 61 9.58 -8.94 5.02
C SER A 61 8.78 -10.06 5.69
N VAL A 62 9.30 -10.60 6.80
CA VAL A 62 8.69 -11.73 7.52
C VAL A 62 8.06 -11.24 8.83
N PHE A 63 6.80 -11.62 9.03
CA PHE A 63 5.99 -11.22 10.18
C PHE A 63 5.49 -12.43 10.94
N ASP A 64 5.49 -12.34 12.27
CA ASP A 64 4.77 -13.28 13.14
C ASP A 64 3.29 -12.88 13.19
N VAL A 65 2.47 -13.73 12.58
CA VAL A 65 1.01 -13.59 12.49
C VAL A 65 0.27 -14.54 13.43
N THR A 66 0.96 -15.15 14.41
CA THR A 66 0.39 -16.09 15.38
C THR A 66 -0.78 -15.49 16.16
N LYS A 67 -0.76 -14.19 16.45
CA LYS A 67 -1.90 -13.50 17.10
C LYS A 67 -3.20 -13.55 16.27
N GLY A 68 -3.08 -13.75 14.95
CA GLY A 68 -4.18 -13.96 14.01
C GLY A 68 -4.42 -15.43 13.68
N LYS A 69 -4.12 -16.37 14.59
CA LYS A 69 -4.23 -17.82 14.34
C LYS A 69 -5.59 -18.28 13.80
N THR A 70 -6.69 -17.61 14.15
CA THR A 70 -8.03 -17.89 13.57
C THR A 70 -8.11 -17.65 12.06
N HIS A 71 -7.28 -16.75 11.55
CA HIS A 71 -7.20 -16.36 10.15
C HIS A 71 -6.13 -17.15 9.38
N TYR A 72 -4.93 -17.24 9.95
CA TYR A 72 -3.75 -17.79 9.27
C TYR A 72 -3.38 -19.21 9.69
N GLY A 73 -3.89 -19.70 10.82
CA GLY A 73 -3.66 -21.08 11.26
C GLY A 73 -4.42 -22.10 10.41
N ALA A 74 -4.12 -23.39 10.60
CA ALA A 74 -4.77 -24.47 9.88
C ALA A 74 -6.32 -24.34 9.95
N GLY A 75 -6.98 -24.41 8.79
CA GLY A 75 -8.42 -24.24 8.65
C GLY A 75 -8.92 -22.79 8.58
N GLY A 76 -8.06 -21.79 8.79
CA GLY A 76 -8.39 -20.37 8.61
C GLY A 76 -8.45 -19.96 7.14
N GLY A 77 -9.32 -19.00 6.81
CA GLY A 77 -9.54 -18.55 5.42
C GLY A 77 -8.32 -17.91 4.74
N TYR A 78 -7.30 -17.52 5.51
CA TYR A 78 -6.05 -16.93 5.02
C TYR A 78 -4.84 -17.84 5.27
N ASN A 79 -5.05 -19.12 5.59
CA ASN A 79 -3.97 -20.07 5.86
C ASN A 79 -3.00 -20.25 4.67
N HIS A 80 -3.45 -20.01 3.43
CA HIS A 80 -2.61 -20.07 2.24
C HIS A 80 -1.39 -19.12 2.26
N PHE A 81 -1.43 -18.07 3.08
CA PHE A 81 -0.31 -17.14 3.25
C PHE A 81 0.73 -17.60 4.28
N ALA A 82 0.40 -18.57 5.12
CA ALA A 82 1.28 -19.03 6.18
C ALA A 82 2.50 -19.79 5.61
N GLY A 83 3.66 -19.52 6.20
CA GLY A 83 4.94 -20.14 5.87
C GLY A 83 5.48 -19.80 4.48
N ARG A 84 5.08 -18.69 3.86
CA ARG A 84 5.60 -18.31 2.54
C ARG A 84 5.55 -16.81 2.29
N ASP A 85 6.23 -16.38 1.23
CA ASP A 85 5.95 -15.08 0.59
C ASP A 85 4.97 -15.29 -0.58
N ALA A 86 3.75 -14.77 -0.42
CA ALA A 86 2.72 -14.78 -1.45
C ALA A 86 2.30 -13.36 -1.82
N SER A 87 3.29 -12.46 -1.99
CA SER A 87 3.09 -11.05 -2.32
C SER A 87 2.07 -10.81 -3.44
N ARG A 88 2.06 -11.65 -4.48
CA ARG A 88 1.12 -11.52 -5.61
C ARG A 88 -0.34 -11.76 -5.22
N ALA A 89 -0.60 -12.65 -4.26
CA ALA A 89 -1.94 -13.03 -3.85
C ALA A 89 -2.71 -11.89 -3.16
N PHE A 90 -2.00 -10.90 -2.59
CA PHE A 90 -2.60 -9.74 -1.92
C PHE A 90 -3.42 -8.83 -2.83
N VAL A 91 -3.15 -8.82 -4.14
CA VAL A 91 -3.90 -8.02 -5.12
C VAL A 91 -4.68 -8.86 -6.11
N SER A 92 -4.17 -10.06 -6.44
CA SER A 92 -4.84 -10.94 -7.41
C SER A 92 -6.03 -11.70 -6.81
N GLY A 93 -6.06 -11.90 -5.48
CA GLY A 93 -7.07 -12.76 -4.83
C GLY A 93 -6.98 -14.24 -5.22
N ASN A 94 -5.95 -14.63 -6.00
CA ASN A 94 -5.75 -16.02 -6.40
C ASN A 94 -4.90 -16.74 -5.34
N PHE A 95 -5.55 -17.58 -4.53
CA PHE A 95 -4.90 -18.35 -3.46
C PHE A 95 -4.50 -19.77 -3.89
N THR A 96 -4.33 -20.01 -5.19
CA THR A 96 -3.97 -21.33 -5.73
C THR A 96 -2.71 -21.24 -6.58
N GLY A 97 -1.92 -22.33 -6.61
CA GLY A 97 -0.81 -22.54 -7.54
C GLY A 97 0.01 -21.28 -7.85
N GLU A 98 -0.11 -20.79 -9.08
CA GLU A 98 0.62 -19.63 -9.63
C GLU A 98 0.30 -18.26 -8.98
N GLY A 99 -0.76 -18.18 -8.17
CA GLY A 99 -1.12 -17.00 -7.39
C GLY A 99 -0.35 -16.88 -6.08
N LEU A 100 0.01 -18.00 -5.45
CA LEU A 100 0.78 -18.04 -4.19
C LEU A 100 2.28 -17.93 -4.44
N THR A 101 2.68 -16.80 -5.04
CA THR A 101 4.06 -16.53 -5.43
C THR A 101 4.49 -15.13 -5.01
N ASP A 102 5.81 -14.97 -4.89
CA ASP A 102 6.48 -13.73 -4.53
C ASP A 102 6.71 -12.81 -5.74
N THR A 103 6.48 -13.25 -6.98
CA THR A 103 6.73 -12.43 -8.18
C THR A 103 5.64 -11.40 -8.44
N LEU A 104 6.03 -10.17 -8.78
CA LEU A 104 5.14 -9.08 -9.17
C LEU A 104 5.09 -8.84 -10.68
N HIS A 105 5.58 -9.80 -11.48
CA HIS A 105 5.61 -9.69 -12.93
C HIS A 105 4.18 -9.50 -13.48
N GLY A 106 4.03 -8.56 -14.42
CA GLY A 106 2.75 -8.24 -15.05
C GLY A 106 1.81 -7.37 -14.21
N LEU A 107 2.11 -7.11 -12.94
CA LEU A 107 1.27 -6.22 -12.13
C LEU A 107 1.44 -4.76 -12.55
N SER A 108 0.36 -4.00 -12.47
CA SER A 108 0.30 -2.55 -12.71
C SER A 108 1.00 -1.76 -11.60
N SER A 109 1.20 -0.45 -11.79
CA SER A 109 1.82 0.40 -10.75
C SER A 109 0.90 0.59 -9.54
N ALA A 110 -0.42 0.61 -9.78
CA ALA A 110 -1.43 0.68 -8.73
C ALA A 110 -1.45 -0.61 -7.88
N GLU A 111 -1.39 -1.78 -8.50
CA GLU A 111 -1.33 -3.06 -7.80
C GLU A 111 -0.04 -3.19 -6.98
N VAL A 112 1.12 -2.84 -7.55
CA VAL A 112 2.39 -2.88 -6.81
C VAL A 112 2.37 -1.92 -5.60
N LYS A 113 1.80 -0.72 -5.75
CA LYS A 113 1.57 0.19 -4.63
C LYS A 113 0.71 -0.46 -3.54
N SER A 114 -0.39 -1.12 -3.91
CA SER A 114 -1.26 -1.79 -2.94
C SER A 114 -0.53 -2.88 -2.15
N ILE A 115 0.38 -3.65 -2.78
CA ILE A 115 1.19 -4.65 -2.07
C ILE A 115 2.14 -3.99 -1.06
N VAL A 116 2.76 -2.86 -1.42
CA VAL A 116 3.59 -2.09 -0.48
C VAL A 116 2.76 -1.59 0.71
N GLU A 117 1.55 -1.10 0.47
CA GLU A 117 0.63 -0.67 1.55
C GLU A 117 0.20 -1.84 2.44
N TRP A 118 0.01 -3.03 1.88
CA TRP A 118 -0.21 -4.25 2.66
C TRP A 118 0.98 -4.56 3.54
N ARG A 119 2.21 -4.52 3.02
CA ARG A 119 3.41 -4.70 3.84
C ARG A 119 3.48 -3.68 4.97
N ASP A 120 3.16 -2.43 4.70
CA ASP A 120 3.16 -1.37 5.73
C ASP A 120 2.06 -1.61 6.77
N PHE A 121 0.90 -2.14 6.37
CA PHE A 121 -0.12 -2.62 7.30
C PHE A 121 0.41 -3.73 8.21
N TYR A 122 1.16 -4.70 7.68
CA TYR A 122 1.79 -5.75 8.49
C TYR A 122 2.83 -5.19 9.45
N PHE A 123 3.64 -4.21 9.04
CA PHE A 123 4.56 -3.52 9.95
C PHE A 123 3.86 -2.83 11.13
N ARG A 124 2.68 -2.24 10.89
CA ARG A 124 1.89 -1.58 11.96
C ARG A 124 1.15 -2.58 12.83
N THR A 125 0.76 -3.73 12.26
CA THR A 125 -0.19 -4.64 12.89
C THR A 125 0.50 -5.83 13.52
N TYR A 126 1.56 -6.38 12.95
CA TYR A 126 2.18 -7.63 13.38
C TYR A 126 3.64 -7.44 13.77
N THR A 127 4.21 -8.43 14.45
CA THR A 127 5.61 -8.38 14.86
C THR A 127 6.49 -8.68 13.66
N PHE A 128 7.29 -7.71 13.22
CA PHE A 128 8.34 -7.95 12.25
C PHE A 128 9.44 -8.80 12.88
N VAL A 129 9.76 -9.96 12.29
CA VAL A 129 10.71 -10.93 12.86
C VAL A 129 11.93 -11.17 11.99
N GLY A 130 11.97 -10.65 10.76
CA GLY A 130 13.15 -10.76 9.91
C GLY A 130 12.87 -10.60 8.42
N LYS A 131 13.82 -11.04 7.61
CA LYS A 131 13.76 -10.96 6.14
C LYS A 131 13.93 -12.33 5.50
N LEU A 132 13.23 -12.57 4.41
CA LEU A 132 13.37 -13.76 3.58
C LEU A 132 14.47 -13.51 2.53
N VAL A 133 15.50 -14.34 2.54
CA VAL A 133 16.57 -14.34 1.54
C VAL A 133 16.00 -14.84 0.21
N GLY A 134 16.25 -14.08 -0.86
CA GLY A 134 15.78 -14.42 -2.21
C GLY A 134 15.56 -13.19 -3.08
N ARG A 135 14.35 -13.04 -3.62
CA ARG A 135 14.04 -12.01 -4.62
C ARG A 135 14.22 -10.59 -4.09
N TYR A 136 13.81 -10.34 -2.85
CA TYR A 136 13.72 -9.00 -2.28
C TYR A 136 14.94 -8.61 -1.44
N TYR A 137 15.57 -9.59 -0.78
CA TYR A 137 16.77 -9.40 0.04
C TYR A 137 17.82 -10.45 -0.30
N ASP A 138 19.10 -10.04 -0.30
CA ASP A 138 20.21 -10.98 -0.50
C ASP A 138 20.59 -11.73 0.80
N GLY A 139 21.64 -12.55 0.74
CA GLY A 139 22.11 -13.36 1.86
C GLY A 139 22.65 -12.56 3.06
N GLU A 140 22.86 -11.25 2.89
CA GLU A 140 23.24 -10.33 3.97
C GLU A 140 22.03 -9.51 4.47
N GLY A 141 20.85 -9.72 3.89
CA GLY A 141 19.64 -8.98 4.21
C GLY A 141 19.56 -7.59 3.56
N ASN A 142 20.43 -7.28 2.59
CA ASN A 142 20.39 -6.02 1.87
C ASN A 142 19.32 -6.05 0.79
N PRO A 143 18.64 -4.91 0.52
CA PRO A 143 17.59 -4.84 -0.50
C PRO A 143 18.18 -5.03 -1.90
N THR A 144 17.63 -5.98 -2.65
CA THR A 144 18.06 -6.26 -4.03
C THR A 144 17.64 -5.15 -4.99
N LYS A 145 18.19 -5.17 -6.21
CA LYS A 145 17.72 -4.31 -7.31
C LYS A 145 16.22 -4.51 -7.58
N TYR A 146 15.72 -5.73 -7.40
CA TYR A 146 14.30 -6.04 -7.60
C TYR A 146 13.44 -5.29 -6.59
N LEU A 147 13.75 -5.38 -5.29
CA LEU A 147 13.01 -4.64 -4.25
C LEU A 147 13.05 -3.13 -4.49
N LYS A 148 14.23 -2.56 -4.82
CA LYS A 148 14.35 -1.14 -5.17
C LYS A 148 13.45 -0.75 -6.35
N GLY A 149 13.34 -1.62 -7.36
CA GLY A 149 12.43 -1.43 -8.49
C GLY A 149 10.95 -1.49 -8.09
N VAL A 150 10.60 -2.36 -7.15
CA VAL A 150 9.25 -2.45 -6.56
C VAL A 150 8.89 -1.15 -5.83
N GLU A 151 9.78 -0.65 -4.97
CA GLU A 151 9.56 0.62 -4.26
C GLU A 151 9.39 1.80 -5.24
N ALA A 152 10.26 1.88 -6.26
CA ALA A 152 10.18 2.94 -7.26
C ALA A 152 8.86 2.87 -8.06
N LYS A 153 8.41 1.65 -8.41
CA LYS A 153 7.14 1.44 -9.12
C LYS A 153 5.93 1.80 -8.24
N ALA A 154 5.96 1.44 -6.95
CA ALA A 154 4.94 1.84 -5.99
C ALA A 154 4.88 3.36 -5.82
N ALA A 155 6.04 4.03 -5.69
CA ALA A 155 6.13 5.48 -5.58
C ALA A 155 5.56 6.18 -6.83
N ARG A 156 5.87 5.67 -8.03
CA ARG A 156 5.27 6.15 -9.29
C ARG A 156 3.74 5.96 -9.28
N GLY A 157 3.27 4.80 -8.82
CA GLY A 157 1.84 4.54 -8.65
C GLY A 157 1.15 5.57 -7.74
N ALA A 158 1.79 5.92 -6.62
CA ALA A 158 1.27 6.91 -5.68
C ALA A 158 1.20 8.31 -6.30
N GLN A 159 2.25 8.73 -7.00
CA GLN A 159 2.31 10.01 -7.70
C GLN A 159 1.24 10.13 -8.78
N LEU A 160 1.03 9.08 -9.58
CA LEU A 160 0.01 9.08 -10.63
C LEU A 160 -1.41 9.14 -10.05
N LEU A 161 -1.69 8.41 -8.96
CA LEU A 161 -2.98 8.47 -8.27
C LEU A 161 -3.25 9.86 -7.67
N GLU A 162 -2.25 10.48 -7.05
CA GLU A 162 -2.39 11.83 -6.52
C GLU A 162 -2.61 12.86 -7.64
N LYS A 163 -1.86 12.76 -8.73
CA LYS A 163 -2.04 13.59 -9.92
C LYS A 163 -3.47 13.44 -10.47
N GLN A 164 -3.92 12.21 -10.65
CA GLN A 164 -5.27 11.90 -11.10
C GLN A 164 -6.33 12.54 -10.20
N LYS A 165 -6.20 12.37 -8.88
CA LYS A 165 -7.12 12.97 -7.91
C LYS A 165 -7.17 14.49 -8.03
N LYS A 166 -6.03 15.15 -8.21
CA LYS A 166 -5.95 16.61 -8.38
C LYS A 166 -6.59 17.07 -9.68
N GLU A 167 -6.37 16.37 -10.78
CA GLU A 167 -6.99 16.71 -12.08
C GLU A 167 -8.51 16.47 -12.05
N GLU A 168 -8.96 15.35 -11.47
CA GLU A 168 -10.38 15.04 -11.36
C GLU A 168 -11.12 16.01 -10.44
N ALA A 169 -10.47 16.51 -9.38
CA ALA A 169 -11.04 17.50 -8.48
C ALA A 169 -11.31 18.88 -9.13
N LYS A 170 -10.71 19.17 -10.29
CA LYS A 170 -10.95 20.43 -11.02
C LYS A 170 -12.31 20.45 -11.71
N VAL A 171 -12.89 19.28 -12.01
CA VAL A 171 -14.16 19.17 -12.73
C VAL A 171 -15.08 18.20 -12.02
N ALA A 172 -16.21 18.72 -11.54
CA ALA A 172 -17.19 17.98 -10.76
C ALA A 172 -17.60 16.67 -11.46
N SER A 173 -17.72 15.59 -10.69
CA SER A 173 -18.29 14.33 -11.18
C SER A 173 -19.80 14.47 -11.37
N CYS A 174 -20.35 13.72 -12.32
CA CYS A 174 -21.80 13.62 -12.46
C CYS A 174 -22.44 12.89 -11.28
N ASN A 175 -23.71 13.19 -11.03
CA ASN A 175 -24.58 12.34 -10.23
C ASN A 175 -24.97 11.09 -11.03
N SER A 176 -25.21 9.99 -10.34
CA SER A 176 -25.67 8.75 -10.96
C SER A 176 -26.65 8.00 -10.08
N LYS A 177 -27.65 7.37 -10.70
CA LYS A 177 -28.58 6.44 -10.04
C LYS A 177 -28.71 5.17 -10.88
N TRP A 178 -29.00 4.05 -10.22
CA TRP A 178 -29.32 2.80 -10.89
C TRP A 178 -30.56 2.17 -10.25
N SER A 179 -31.45 1.65 -11.07
CA SER A 179 -32.54 0.79 -10.63
C SER A 179 -32.72 -0.38 -11.61
N GLN A 180 -33.35 -1.45 -11.15
CA GLN A 180 -33.60 -2.63 -11.99
C GLN A 180 -34.57 -2.35 -13.14
N GLU A 181 -35.52 -1.42 -12.94
CA GLU A 181 -36.56 -1.08 -13.92
C GLU A 181 -36.12 -0.02 -14.92
N GLU A 182 -35.42 1.02 -14.43
CA GLU A 182 -35.04 2.17 -15.26
C GLU A 182 -33.63 2.00 -15.84
N GLY A 183 -32.77 1.17 -15.23
CA GLY A 183 -31.37 1.06 -15.62
C GLY A 183 -30.52 2.20 -15.03
N SER A 184 -29.39 2.51 -15.67
CA SER A 184 -28.47 3.55 -15.18
C SER A 184 -28.86 4.92 -15.73
N GLN A 185 -28.83 5.92 -14.86
CA GLN A 185 -29.04 7.31 -15.24
C GLN A 185 -27.92 8.17 -14.66
N VAL A 186 -27.48 9.17 -15.44
CA VAL A 186 -26.44 10.13 -15.05
C VAL A 186 -26.90 11.55 -15.33
N TRP A 187 -26.63 12.49 -14.43
CA TRP A 187 -27.02 13.89 -14.60
C TRP A 187 -26.05 14.84 -13.90
N CYS A 188 -26.17 16.12 -14.25
CA CYS A 188 -25.48 17.21 -13.59
C CYS A 188 -26.50 18.18 -13.01
N ASP A 189 -26.37 18.53 -11.73
CA ASP A 189 -27.21 19.57 -11.12
C ASP A 189 -26.93 20.93 -11.77
N ASP A 190 -25.66 21.13 -12.14
CA ASP A 190 -25.17 22.30 -12.83
C ASP A 190 -24.24 21.91 -13.99
N GLY A 191 -24.69 22.16 -15.22
CA GLY A 191 -23.99 21.80 -16.46
C GLY A 191 -24.56 20.56 -17.17
N TYR A 192 -23.72 19.95 -17.99
CA TYR A 192 -24.06 18.84 -18.88
C TYR A 192 -23.07 17.68 -18.68
N PRO A 193 -23.54 16.43 -18.56
CA PRO A 193 -22.69 15.28 -18.39
C PRO A 193 -21.86 15.01 -19.65
N ARG A 194 -20.55 14.79 -19.46
CA ARG A 194 -19.61 14.33 -20.49
C ARG A 194 -18.75 13.20 -20.00
N LEU A 195 -18.51 12.24 -20.88
CA LEU A 195 -17.51 11.21 -20.69
C LEU A 195 -16.13 11.80 -21.01
N VAL A 196 -15.22 11.71 -20.04
CA VAL A 196 -13.83 12.15 -20.18
C VAL A 196 -12.89 10.99 -19.89
N GLN A 197 -11.84 10.87 -20.69
CA GLN A 197 -10.80 9.86 -20.46
C GLN A 197 -10.08 10.10 -19.12
N ARG A 198 -9.47 9.05 -18.57
CA ARG A 198 -8.64 9.12 -17.36
C ARG A 198 -7.19 8.76 -17.72
N PRO A 199 -6.40 9.69 -18.30
CA PRO A 199 -5.05 9.40 -18.81
C PRO A 199 -4.11 8.80 -17.75
N GLU A 200 -4.18 9.29 -16.52
CA GLU A 200 -3.39 8.77 -15.41
C GLU A 200 -3.78 7.34 -15.04
N GLU A 201 -5.05 6.97 -15.13
CA GLU A 201 -5.50 5.59 -14.89
C GLU A 201 -5.01 4.64 -15.98
N ILE A 202 -4.97 5.11 -17.23
CA ILE A 202 -4.37 4.37 -18.34
C ILE A 202 -2.88 4.16 -18.07
N ALA A 203 -2.17 5.19 -17.62
CA ALA A 203 -0.75 5.06 -17.25
C ALA A 203 -0.53 4.15 -16.03
N LEU A 204 -1.50 4.10 -15.11
CA LEU A 204 -1.45 3.26 -13.91
C LEU A 204 -1.69 1.78 -14.23
N THR A 205 -2.73 1.49 -15.01
CA THR A 205 -3.33 0.15 -15.18
C THR A 205 -3.10 -0.46 -16.57
N GLY A 206 -2.74 0.36 -17.56
CA GLY A 206 -2.68 -0.04 -18.97
C GLY A 206 -4.05 -0.20 -19.63
N LYS A 207 -5.15 0.12 -18.94
CA LYS A 207 -6.52 -0.05 -19.43
C LYS A 207 -7.16 1.30 -19.72
N MET A 208 -7.88 1.36 -20.85
CA MET A 208 -8.71 2.52 -21.19
C MET A 208 -9.86 2.66 -20.18
N SER A 209 -10.02 3.85 -19.63
CA SER A 209 -11.12 4.18 -18.75
C SER A 209 -11.61 5.61 -18.98
N LYS A 210 -12.89 5.81 -18.68
CA LYS A 210 -13.58 7.10 -18.75
C LYS A 210 -14.35 7.33 -17.46
N ARG A 211 -14.56 8.60 -17.09
CA ARG A 211 -15.49 9.00 -16.04
C ARG A 211 -16.51 9.99 -16.58
N CYS A 212 -17.62 10.13 -15.88
CA CYS A 212 -18.53 11.25 -16.11
C CYS A 212 -18.03 12.50 -15.37
N ALA A 213 -18.09 13.64 -16.02
CA ALA A 213 -17.86 14.95 -15.43
C ALA A 213 -18.85 15.99 -15.96
N CYS A 214 -19.16 16.99 -15.15
CA CYS A 214 -20.11 18.06 -15.48
C CYS A 214 -19.38 19.27 -16.05
N PHE A 215 -19.81 19.72 -17.23
CA PHE A 215 -19.26 20.88 -17.92
C PHE A 215 -20.33 21.94 -18.17
N LYS A 216 -19.93 23.20 -18.17
CA LYS A 216 -20.78 24.32 -18.56
C LYS A 216 -20.97 24.35 -20.08
N GLU A 217 -21.98 25.08 -20.52
CA GLU A 217 -22.34 25.16 -21.95
C GLU A 217 -21.20 25.69 -22.82
N ASP A 218 -20.47 26.70 -22.33
CA ASP A 218 -19.31 27.31 -22.97
C ASP A 218 -18.07 26.40 -23.01
N GLU A 219 -18.06 25.33 -22.21
CA GLU A 219 -16.99 24.35 -22.15
C GLU A 219 -17.23 23.14 -23.06
N LEU A 220 -18.45 22.95 -23.59
CA LEU A 220 -18.81 21.72 -24.32
C LEU A 220 -18.01 21.50 -25.61
N GLY A 221 -17.43 22.56 -26.17
CA GLY A 221 -16.58 22.50 -27.37
C GLY A 221 -15.14 22.03 -27.12
N GLN A 222 -14.76 21.75 -25.86
CA GLN A 222 -13.42 21.27 -25.54
C GLN A 222 -13.14 19.89 -26.15
N ALA A 223 -11.90 19.65 -26.56
CA ALA A 223 -11.49 18.37 -27.10
C ALA A 223 -11.50 17.27 -26.01
N GLY A 224 -11.88 16.05 -26.40
CA GLY A 224 -11.89 14.89 -25.49
C GLY A 224 -13.14 14.77 -24.61
N LEU A 225 -14.14 15.63 -24.82
CA LEU A 225 -15.48 15.49 -24.23
C LEU A 225 -16.34 14.61 -25.14
N GLU A 226 -16.86 13.52 -24.59
CA GLU A 226 -17.74 12.60 -25.31
C GLU A 226 -19.16 12.64 -24.73
N VAL A 227 -20.17 12.57 -25.60
CA VAL A 227 -21.57 12.44 -25.18
C VAL A 227 -21.88 10.95 -24.99
N TYR A 228 -22.73 10.63 -24.02
CA TYR A 228 -23.23 9.26 -23.86
C TYR A 228 -23.97 8.80 -25.11
N ASP A 229 -23.82 7.52 -25.45
CA ASP A 229 -24.54 6.94 -26.57
C ASP A 229 -26.05 7.14 -26.40
N ARG A 230 -26.73 7.57 -27.47
CA ARG A 230 -28.17 7.91 -27.49
C ARG A 230 -28.61 9.04 -26.55
N CYS A 231 -27.69 9.84 -26.00
CA CYS A 231 -28.02 11.04 -25.24
C CYS A 231 -27.95 12.30 -26.12
N ASP A 232 -28.88 13.23 -25.94
CA ASP A 232 -28.84 14.52 -26.64
C ASP A 232 -27.64 15.36 -26.18
N TYR A 233 -27.05 16.14 -27.09
CA TYR A 233 -25.87 16.95 -26.80
C TYR A 233 -26.11 17.93 -25.65
N PHE A 234 -27.29 18.54 -25.56
CA PHE A 234 -27.66 19.47 -24.49
C PHE A 234 -28.54 18.82 -23.41
N ALA A 235 -28.59 17.49 -23.34
CA ALA A 235 -29.25 16.81 -22.24
C ALA A 235 -28.48 17.05 -20.93
N LYS A 236 -29.18 17.53 -19.89
CA LYS A 236 -28.65 17.59 -18.52
C LYS A 236 -28.71 16.25 -17.79
N ASN A 237 -29.43 15.29 -18.38
CA ASN A 237 -29.70 13.97 -17.82
C ASN A 237 -29.70 12.95 -18.96
N CYS A 238 -28.88 11.90 -18.83
CA CYS A 238 -28.74 10.81 -19.80
C CYS A 238 -29.16 9.47 -19.20
N GLN A 239 -29.98 8.73 -19.95
CA GLN A 239 -30.30 7.33 -19.68
C GLN A 239 -29.31 6.43 -20.45
N LEU A 240 -28.75 5.40 -19.79
CA LEU A 240 -27.72 4.52 -20.37
C LEU A 240 -28.28 3.17 -20.81
#